data_AF-A0A078BAK0-F1
#
_entry.id   AF-A0A078BAK0-F1
#
_cell.length_a   1.000
_cell.length_b   1.000
_cell.length_c   1.000
_cell.angle_alpha   90.00
_cell.angle_beta   90.00
_cell.angle_gamma   90.00
#
_symmetry.space_group_name_H-M   'P 1'
#
loop_
_entity.id
_entity.type
_entity.pdbx_description
1 polymer ?
#
loop_
_entity_poly.entity_id
_entity_poly.type
_entity_poly.pdbx_seq_one_letter_code
_entity_poly.pdbx_strand_id
1 'polypeptide(L)'
;MILTILHAFVRLQIDLYFQNAPLQFMDAKNVSKFLVHQDLKKSLVNNAKMVSFCQIKIRMLIVDPIVRLVILIMVAYLVLVKNIIKVGQILYQQIKELIKLDLKLAYVINLKLLHPFAILIIVKFMTTMISLTVLFAKMDIFLINKGILIHQLVDIKIFAFLLDEESPKQISIKACLDGFVDLITGNCVPNCGVGRYGNVTFGYKGMIESTICLECDSSCFECSSKYKCISCKQGYYLNTRDGEKAGICLQKLGKFEGELYVQSNNQSSGILQDGSLNYPFYSIIGALQKAYELGSPYNQSTIRIYLFSNQTHSMLRYNSKMKIFEKFDDQQTTMIILDTVDSIPTKVYYKLRDKFKFQVGAGLIIRNIMFDATDSIIDIRGGNIDLSSIESQEYQCLEDFSSSCCQSEYDFDMKRYTIIGPSICQNNFLNNDVNDQLEQQDCTKRQGFGSFFEFDVGLETMLSSPPILKLEVNPQIINHILESRVQELLIQFPFIY
;
A
#
# COMPACT_ATOMS: atom_id res chain seq x y z
N MET A 1 -59.73 -12.64 -16.30
CA MET A 1 -60.12 -12.30 -14.91
C MET A 1 -59.19 -12.95 -13.88
N ILE A 2 -59.10 -14.29 -13.77
CA ILE A 2 -58.20 -14.96 -12.82
C ILE A 2 -56.72 -14.66 -13.10
N LEU A 3 -56.30 -14.66 -14.37
CA LEU A 3 -54.92 -14.32 -14.76
C LEU A 3 -54.57 -12.85 -14.46
N THR A 4 -55.55 -11.95 -14.58
CA THR A 4 -55.41 -10.52 -14.28
C THR A 4 -55.26 -10.27 -12.77
N ILE A 5 -55.97 -11.05 -11.95
CA ILE A 5 -55.85 -11.03 -10.49
C ILE A 5 -54.49 -11.60 -10.05
N LEU A 6 -53.99 -12.64 -10.71
CA LEU A 6 -52.67 -13.24 -10.42
C LEU A 6 -51.52 -12.28 -10.78
N HIS A 7 -51.62 -11.58 -11.91
CA HIS A 7 -50.63 -10.58 -12.33
C HIS A 7 -50.61 -9.36 -11.38
N ALA A 8 -51.78 -8.91 -10.92
CA ALA A 8 -51.88 -7.83 -9.94
C ALA A 8 -51.27 -8.23 -8.59
N PHE A 9 -51.44 -9.49 -8.17
CA PHE A 9 -50.90 -10.00 -6.91
C PHE A 9 -49.37 -10.14 -6.92
N VAL A 10 -48.78 -10.53 -8.05
CA VAL A 10 -47.32 -10.63 -8.22
C VAL A 10 -46.68 -9.23 -8.29
N ARG A 11 -47.31 -8.27 -8.98
CA ARG A 11 -46.84 -6.87 -8.98
C ARG A 11 -46.86 -6.25 -7.59
N LEU A 12 -47.93 -6.48 -6.80
CA LEU A 12 -48.05 -5.93 -5.45
C LEU A 12 -46.98 -6.47 -4.48
N GLN A 13 -46.54 -7.73 -4.65
CA GLN A 13 -45.48 -8.32 -3.81
C GLN A 13 -44.09 -7.79 -4.14
N ILE A 14 -43.81 -7.45 -5.40
CA ILE A 14 -42.51 -6.93 -5.83
C ILE A 14 -42.35 -5.47 -5.35
N ASP A 15 -43.42 -4.66 -5.43
CA ASP A 15 -43.38 -3.26 -4.99
C ASP A 15 -43.26 -3.12 -3.45
N LEU A 16 -43.89 -4.03 -2.69
CA LEU A 16 -43.77 -4.06 -1.22
C LEU A 16 -42.40 -4.54 -0.72
N TYR A 17 -41.66 -5.30 -1.54
CA TYR A 17 -40.33 -5.79 -1.19
C TYR A 17 -39.25 -4.72 -1.39
N PHE A 18 -39.46 -3.77 -2.30
CA PHE A 18 -38.51 -2.68 -2.58
C PHE A 18 -38.70 -1.42 -1.71
N GLN A 19 -39.84 -1.26 -1.04
CA GLN A 19 -40.09 -0.07 -0.19
C GLN A 19 -39.56 -0.16 1.25
N ASN A 20 -39.04 -1.31 1.70
CA ASN A 20 -38.65 -1.53 3.11
C ASN A 20 -37.19 -1.96 3.34
N ALA A 21 -36.26 -1.52 2.49
CA ALA A 21 -34.83 -1.63 2.79
C ALA A 21 -34.31 -0.30 3.36
N PRO A 22 -34.00 -0.18 4.66
CA PRO A 22 -33.29 0.98 5.18
C PRO A 22 -31.82 0.90 4.75
N LEU A 23 -31.39 1.88 3.93
CA LEU A 23 -29.99 2.24 3.74
C LEU A 23 -29.47 2.89 5.03
N GLN A 24 -28.62 2.17 5.76
CA GLN A 24 -27.66 2.76 6.70
C GLN A 24 -26.27 2.21 6.38
N PHE A 25 -25.46 3.04 5.72
CA PHE A 25 -24.02 3.09 5.95
C PHE A 25 -23.61 4.55 5.93
N MET A 26 -23.34 5.09 7.12
CA MET A 26 -22.52 6.29 7.30
C MET A 26 -21.10 5.85 7.65
N ASP A 27 -20.16 6.63 7.12
CA ASP A 27 -18.71 6.55 7.28
C ASP A 27 -18.24 6.33 8.72
N ALA A 28 -17.49 5.25 8.92
CA ALA A 28 -16.62 5.07 10.07
C ALA A 28 -15.27 5.77 9.82
N LYS A 29 -15.26 7.11 9.87
CA LYS A 29 -14.02 7.90 10.01
C LYS A 29 -14.33 9.34 10.42
N ASN A 30 -14.69 9.54 11.70
CA ASN A 30 -14.43 10.75 12.50
C ASN A 30 -15.21 10.68 13.83
N VAL A 31 -14.76 9.86 14.78
CA VAL A 31 -15.05 10.06 16.22
C VAL A 31 -13.81 9.68 17.01
N SER A 32 -12.87 10.61 17.12
CA SER A 32 -11.86 10.62 18.17
C SER A 32 -11.61 12.06 18.62
N LYS A 33 -12.60 12.63 19.31
CA LYS A 33 -12.44 13.75 20.25
C LYS A 33 -13.76 13.91 21.00
N PHE A 34 -13.66 14.14 22.31
CA PHE A 34 -14.71 14.30 23.33
C PHE A 34 -15.14 13.03 24.08
N LEU A 35 -14.35 12.72 25.12
CA LEU A 35 -14.86 12.18 26.38
C LEU A 35 -14.36 13.08 27.52
N VAL A 36 -15.27 13.85 28.11
CA VAL A 36 -15.18 14.41 29.46
C VAL A 36 -16.54 14.17 30.09
N HIS A 37 -16.56 13.44 31.22
CA HIS A 37 -17.61 13.29 32.26
C HIS A 37 -19.09 13.21 31.81
N GLN A 38 -19.95 12.30 32.28
CA GLN A 38 -20.25 11.95 33.68
C GLN A 38 -21.36 10.88 33.71
N ASP A 39 -21.56 10.25 34.88
CA ASP A 39 -22.49 9.18 35.25
C ASP A 39 -23.96 9.30 34.78
N LEU A 40 -24.61 8.14 34.53
CA LEU A 40 -25.84 7.77 35.28
C LEU A 40 -26.31 6.32 35.01
N LYS A 41 -26.33 5.58 36.11
CA LYS A 41 -26.80 4.21 36.30
C LYS A 41 -28.26 4.26 36.77
N LYS A 42 -29.24 3.87 35.93
CA LYS A 42 -30.59 3.33 36.27
C LYS A 42 -31.53 3.45 35.06
N SER A 43 -32.01 2.32 34.55
CA SER A 43 -33.45 2.03 34.38
C SER A 43 -33.60 0.74 33.55
N LEU A 44 -33.61 -0.39 34.25
CA LEU A 44 -34.25 -1.62 33.81
C LEU A 44 -35.74 -1.45 34.06
N VAL A 45 -36.54 -1.68 33.01
CA VAL A 45 -38.00 -1.96 32.97
C VAL A 45 -38.64 -1.19 31.80
N ASN A 46 -39.34 -1.95 30.95
CA ASN A 46 -40.23 -1.55 29.85
C ASN A 46 -39.61 -1.20 28.50
N ASN A 47 -39.49 -2.21 27.63
CA ASN A 47 -40.26 -2.25 26.38
C ASN A 47 -40.16 -3.64 25.72
N ALA A 48 -40.98 -4.55 26.20
CA ALA A 48 -41.37 -5.75 25.48
C ALA A 48 -42.76 -5.50 24.86
N LYS A 49 -42.80 -5.20 23.56
CA LYS A 49 -43.95 -5.46 22.68
C LYS A 49 -43.62 -5.20 21.22
N MET A 50 -44.15 -6.07 20.38
CA MET A 50 -44.21 -6.05 18.91
C MET A 50 -42.98 -6.52 18.14
N VAL A 51 -42.86 -7.85 17.99
CA VAL A 51 -42.75 -8.47 16.66
C VAL A 51 -43.56 -9.78 16.71
N SER A 52 -44.76 -9.76 16.14
CA SER A 52 -45.53 -11.00 15.91
C SER A 52 -44.93 -11.74 14.72
N PHE A 53 -44.57 -13.00 14.92
CA PHE A 53 -44.27 -13.96 13.88
C PHE A 53 -45.41 -14.00 12.84
N CYS A 54 -45.14 -13.56 11.61
CA CYS A 54 -45.97 -13.92 10.47
C CYS A 54 -45.52 -15.32 10.01
N GLN A 55 -46.19 -16.36 10.50
CA GLN A 55 -46.10 -17.69 9.93
C GLN A 55 -46.68 -17.66 8.51
N ILE A 56 -45.82 -17.69 7.49
CA ILE A 56 -46.23 -17.99 6.12
C ILE A 56 -46.56 -19.49 6.07
N LYS A 57 -47.80 -19.81 6.40
CA LYS A 57 -48.41 -21.12 6.21
C LYS A 57 -48.83 -21.22 4.75
N ILE A 58 -47.94 -21.70 3.89
CA ILE A 58 -48.25 -21.98 2.47
C ILE A 58 -49.30 -23.11 2.44
N ARG A 59 -50.56 -22.73 2.26
CA ARG A 59 -51.62 -23.65 1.83
C ARG A 59 -51.40 -23.96 0.35
N MET A 60 -50.57 -24.98 0.06
CA MET A 60 -50.70 -25.72 -1.20
C MET A 60 -51.97 -26.57 -1.10
N LEU A 61 -53.09 -26.01 -1.51
CA LEU A 61 -54.31 -26.76 -1.78
C LEU A 61 -54.55 -26.68 -3.28
N ILE A 62 -54.62 -27.87 -3.89
CA ILE A 62 -54.93 -28.14 -5.30
C ILE A 62 -53.76 -27.83 -6.26
N VAL A 63 -52.61 -28.45 -5.98
CA VAL A 63 -51.68 -28.83 -7.04
C VAL A 63 -51.65 -30.36 -7.03
N ASP A 64 -51.85 -30.95 -8.21
CA ASP A 64 -51.83 -32.40 -8.42
C ASP A 64 -50.64 -33.02 -7.65
N PRO A 65 -50.85 -34.09 -6.85
CA PRO A 65 -49.79 -34.74 -6.09
C PRO A 65 -48.56 -35.10 -6.95
N ILE A 66 -48.75 -35.31 -8.26
CA ILE A 66 -47.69 -35.55 -9.22
C ILE A 66 -46.80 -34.30 -9.39
N VAL A 67 -47.38 -33.11 -9.56
CA VAL A 67 -46.61 -31.86 -9.73
C VAL A 67 -45.84 -31.51 -8.46
N ARG A 68 -46.42 -31.77 -7.29
CA ARG A 68 -45.73 -31.57 -6.01
C ARG A 68 -44.54 -32.51 -5.83
N LEU A 69 -44.66 -33.76 -6.30
CA LEU A 69 -43.57 -34.74 -6.31
C LEU A 69 -42.46 -34.31 -7.28
N VAL A 70 -42.80 -33.83 -8.47
CA VAL A 70 -41.82 -33.35 -9.47
C VAL A 70 -41.03 -32.13 -8.94
N ILE A 71 -41.70 -31.18 -8.30
CA ILE A 71 -41.03 -30.00 -7.70
C ILE A 71 -40.07 -30.45 -6.58
N LEU A 72 -40.49 -31.39 -5.73
CA LEU A 72 -39.63 -31.91 -4.66
C LEU A 72 -38.40 -32.64 -5.21
N ILE A 73 -38.55 -33.41 -6.29
CA ILE A 73 -37.43 -34.09 -6.97
C ILE A 73 -36.47 -33.05 -7.58
N MET A 74 -36.98 -32.01 -8.24
CA MET A 74 -36.15 -30.95 -8.81
C MET A 74 -35.39 -30.15 -7.75
N VAL A 75 -36.05 -29.80 -6.64
CA VAL A 75 -35.39 -29.09 -5.53
C VAL A 75 -34.31 -29.98 -4.89
N ALA A 76 -34.59 -31.26 -4.66
CA ALA A 76 -33.59 -32.20 -4.13
C ALA A 76 -32.39 -32.35 -5.08
N TYR A 77 -32.64 -32.42 -6.39
CA TYR A 77 -31.60 -32.47 -7.41
C TYR A 77 -30.73 -31.20 -7.42
N LEU A 78 -31.35 -30.00 -7.39
CA LEU A 78 -30.63 -28.73 -7.34
C LEU A 78 -29.77 -28.59 -6.08
N VAL A 79 -30.27 -29.05 -4.93
CA VAL A 79 -29.50 -29.08 -3.67
C VAL A 79 -28.30 -30.02 -3.79
N LEU A 80 -28.48 -31.21 -4.41
CA LEU A 80 -27.40 -32.16 -4.64
C LEU A 80 -26.30 -31.55 -5.54
N VAL A 81 -26.69 -30.93 -6.66
CA VAL A 81 -25.75 -30.27 -7.60
C VAL A 81 -24.98 -29.15 -6.91
N LYS A 82 -25.66 -28.31 -6.13
CA LYS A 82 -25.02 -27.22 -5.38
C LYS A 82 -24.00 -27.74 -4.37
N ASN A 83 -24.29 -28.84 -3.68
CA ASN A 83 -23.36 -29.46 -2.75
C ASN A 83 -22.14 -30.08 -3.46
N ILE A 84 -22.33 -30.72 -4.61
CA ILE A 84 -21.23 -31.26 -5.43
C ILE A 84 -20.29 -30.14 -5.89
N ILE A 85 -20.84 -29.01 -6.38
CA ILE A 85 -20.03 -27.84 -6.80
C ILE A 85 -19.22 -27.29 -5.62
N LYS A 86 -19.85 -27.18 -4.44
CA LYS A 86 -19.18 -26.68 -3.24
C LYS A 86 -18.03 -27.59 -2.79
N VAL A 87 -18.22 -28.91 -2.84
CA VAL A 87 -17.16 -29.88 -2.54
C VAL A 87 -16.03 -29.79 -3.57
N GLY A 88 -16.35 -29.64 -4.86
CA GLY A 88 -15.35 -29.45 -5.92
C GLY A 88 -14.50 -28.19 -5.73
N GLN A 89 -15.11 -27.08 -5.31
CA GLN A 89 -14.39 -25.83 -5.01
C GLN A 89 -13.44 -25.97 -3.82
N ILE A 90 -13.85 -26.67 -2.76
CA ILE A 90 -13.00 -26.94 -1.59
C ILE A 90 -11.81 -27.81 -2.00
N LEU A 91 -12.04 -28.87 -2.78
CA LEU A 91 -10.98 -29.75 -3.27
C LEU A 91 -9.97 -28.97 -4.15
N TYR A 92 -10.47 -28.09 -5.02
CA TYR A 92 -9.62 -27.26 -5.89
C TYR A 92 -8.71 -26.33 -5.07
N GLN A 93 -9.25 -25.68 -4.02
CA GLN A 93 -8.44 -24.81 -3.16
C GLN A 93 -7.39 -25.59 -2.35
N GLN A 94 -7.74 -26.78 -1.85
CA GLN A 94 -6.77 -27.64 -1.16
C GLN A 94 -5.63 -28.08 -2.08
N ILE A 95 -5.93 -28.46 -3.33
CA ILE A 95 -4.92 -28.83 -4.34
C ILE A 95 -4.03 -27.62 -4.69
N LYS A 96 -4.61 -26.42 -4.83
CA LYS A 96 -3.87 -25.19 -5.14
C LYS A 96 -2.84 -24.85 -4.06
N GLU A 97 -3.20 -24.97 -2.78
CA GLU A 97 -2.26 -24.73 -1.68
C GLU A 97 -1.18 -25.82 -1.57
N LEU A 98 -1.51 -27.09 -1.88
CA LEU A 98 -0.54 -28.17 -1.92
C LEU A 98 0.55 -27.92 -2.99
N ILE A 99 0.14 -27.52 -4.20
CA ILE A 99 1.06 -27.19 -5.31
C ILE A 99 1.97 -26.01 -4.96
N LYS A 100 1.43 -25.02 -4.25
CA LYS A 100 2.19 -23.83 -3.81
C LYS A 100 3.25 -24.20 -2.76
N LEU A 101 2.96 -25.17 -1.90
CA LEU A 101 3.91 -25.68 -0.91
C LEU A 101 5.05 -26.44 -1.59
N ASP A 102 4.73 -27.32 -2.54
CA ASP A 102 5.72 -28.10 -3.29
C ASP A 102 6.64 -27.21 -4.15
N LEU A 103 6.10 -26.15 -4.77
CA LEU A 103 6.89 -25.18 -5.54
C LEU A 103 7.86 -24.39 -4.65
N LYS A 104 7.44 -24.01 -3.43
CA LYS A 104 8.33 -23.37 -2.45
C LYS A 104 9.43 -24.32 -1.98
N LEU A 105 9.09 -25.58 -1.73
CA LEU A 105 10.05 -26.59 -1.30
C LEU A 105 11.07 -26.91 -2.41
N ALA A 106 10.61 -26.98 -3.66
CA ALA A 106 11.47 -27.19 -4.83
C ALA A 106 12.44 -26.03 -5.07
N TYR A 107 12.01 -24.78 -4.81
CA TYR A 107 12.86 -23.59 -4.90
C TYR A 107 13.97 -23.59 -3.84
N VAL A 108 13.68 -24.08 -2.63
CA VAL A 108 14.65 -24.14 -1.52
C VAL A 108 15.69 -25.26 -1.71
N ILE A 109 15.33 -26.37 -2.36
CA ILE A 109 16.19 -27.57 -2.40
C ILE A 109 17.10 -27.65 -3.65
N ASN A 110 17.08 -26.67 -4.56
CA ASN A 110 18.01 -26.57 -5.71
C ASN A 110 18.22 -27.91 -6.47
N LEU A 111 17.17 -28.37 -7.16
CA LEU A 111 17.00 -29.78 -7.51
C LEU A 111 17.40 -30.17 -8.94
N LYS A 112 18.46 -31.00 -9.02
CA LYS A 112 18.71 -31.98 -10.09
C LYS A 112 18.09 -33.37 -9.81
N LEU A 113 17.36 -33.56 -8.70
CA LEU A 113 16.97 -34.90 -8.20
C LEU A 113 15.45 -35.15 -8.07
N LEU A 114 14.56 -34.20 -8.39
CA LEU A 114 13.10 -34.39 -8.17
C LEU A 114 12.33 -35.03 -9.34
N HIS A 115 13.01 -35.38 -10.43
CA HIS A 115 12.36 -35.81 -11.68
C HIS A 115 11.45 -37.06 -11.55
N PRO A 116 11.74 -38.10 -10.73
CA PRO A 116 10.87 -39.29 -10.69
C PRO A 116 9.63 -39.13 -9.78
N PHE A 117 9.71 -38.33 -8.71
CA PHE A 117 8.58 -38.15 -7.78
C PHE A 117 7.50 -37.24 -8.35
N ALA A 118 7.88 -36.14 -9.04
CA ALA A 118 6.93 -35.26 -9.71
C ALA A 118 6.14 -35.99 -10.81
N ILE A 119 6.81 -36.88 -11.56
CA ILE A 119 6.16 -37.71 -12.59
C ILE A 119 5.15 -38.66 -11.96
N LEU A 120 5.47 -39.29 -10.83
CA LEU A 120 4.54 -40.19 -10.15
C LEU A 120 3.27 -39.47 -9.66
N ILE A 121 3.41 -38.25 -9.15
CA ILE A 121 2.29 -37.41 -8.71
C ILE A 121 1.41 -37.00 -9.91
N ILE A 122 2.02 -36.57 -11.01
CA ILE A 122 1.31 -36.21 -12.24
C ILE A 122 0.57 -37.41 -12.82
N VAL A 123 1.21 -38.58 -12.88
CA VAL A 123 0.57 -39.81 -13.38
C VAL A 123 -0.62 -40.19 -12.50
N LYS A 124 -0.47 -40.16 -11.17
CA LYS A 124 -1.57 -40.49 -10.25
C LYS A 124 -2.74 -39.51 -10.37
N PHE A 125 -2.45 -38.23 -10.59
CA PHE A 125 -3.46 -37.20 -10.85
C PHE A 125 -4.19 -37.39 -12.19
N MET A 126 -3.47 -37.74 -13.26
CA MET A 126 -4.09 -38.00 -14.55
C MET A 126 -4.99 -39.24 -14.49
N THR A 127 -4.59 -40.30 -13.78
CA THR A 127 -5.40 -41.52 -13.62
C THR A 127 -6.69 -41.27 -12.81
N THR A 128 -6.65 -40.42 -11.78
CA THR A 128 -7.86 -40.03 -11.03
C THR A 128 -8.78 -39.15 -11.86
N MET A 129 -8.25 -38.21 -12.65
CA MET A 129 -9.03 -37.38 -13.55
C MET A 129 -9.74 -38.21 -14.64
N ILE A 130 -9.04 -39.20 -15.21
CA ILE A 130 -9.63 -40.14 -16.19
C ILE A 130 -10.72 -41.00 -15.55
N SER A 131 -10.52 -41.48 -14.32
CA SER A 131 -11.54 -42.25 -13.60
C SER A 131 -12.78 -41.41 -13.30
N LEU A 132 -12.60 -40.12 -13.00
CA LEU A 132 -13.68 -39.19 -12.72
C LEU A 132 -14.48 -38.84 -13.99
N THR A 133 -13.82 -38.62 -15.13
CA THR A 133 -14.52 -38.39 -16.41
C THR A 133 -15.29 -39.63 -16.88
N VAL A 134 -14.77 -40.84 -16.66
CA VAL A 134 -15.51 -42.08 -16.93
C VAL A 134 -16.73 -42.22 -16.01
N LEU A 135 -16.65 -41.77 -14.76
CA LEU A 135 -17.77 -41.74 -13.84
C LEU A 135 -18.87 -40.76 -14.30
N PHE A 136 -18.48 -39.56 -14.73
CA PHE A 136 -19.41 -38.56 -15.29
C PHE A 136 -20.07 -39.05 -16.58
N ALA A 137 -19.32 -39.65 -17.50
CA ALA A 137 -19.87 -40.24 -18.72
C ALA A 137 -20.87 -41.38 -18.44
N LYS A 138 -20.63 -42.20 -17.41
CA LYS A 138 -21.60 -43.23 -16.97
C LYS A 138 -22.85 -42.62 -16.33
N MET A 139 -22.73 -41.50 -15.63
CA MET A 139 -23.89 -40.78 -15.08
C MET A 139 -24.75 -40.13 -16.18
N ASP A 140 -24.12 -39.58 -17.22
CA ASP A 140 -24.84 -38.99 -18.35
C ASP A 140 -25.60 -40.06 -19.15
N ILE A 141 -25.01 -41.23 -19.37
CA ILE A 141 -25.70 -42.37 -20.01
C ILE A 141 -26.88 -42.88 -19.15
N PHE A 142 -26.75 -42.85 -17.81
CA PHE A 142 -27.82 -43.22 -16.89
C PHE A 142 -28.95 -42.17 -16.86
N LEU A 143 -28.63 -40.88 -16.99
CA LEU A 143 -29.60 -39.78 -17.07
C LEU A 143 -30.33 -39.76 -18.42
N ILE A 144 -29.66 -40.08 -19.52
CA ILE A 144 -30.29 -40.18 -20.85
C ILE A 144 -31.27 -41.36 -20.91
N ASN A 145 -30.92 -42.51 -20.34
CA ASN A 145 -31.82 -43.68 -20.31
C ASN A 145 -33.05 -43.48 -19.40
N LYS A 146 -33.01 -42.59 -18.40
CA LYS A 146 -34.20 -42.21 -17.61
C LYS A 146 -34.94 -40.98 -18.14
N GLY A 147 -34.26 -40.08 -18.85
CA GLY A 147 -34.85 -38.88 -19.47
C GLY A 147 -35.81 -39.21 -20.62
N ILE A 148 -35.65 -40.36 -21.28
CA ILE A 148 -36.55 -40.83 -22.33
C ILE A 148 -37.95 -41.19 -21.76
N LEU A 149 -38.07 -41.52 -20.47
CA LEU A 149 -39.38 -41.82 -19.87
C LEU A 149 -40.15 -40.56 -19.43
N ILE A 150 -39.48 -39.42 -19.25
CA ILE A 150 -40.13 -38.16 -18.84
C ILE A 150 -40.59 -37.34 -20.07
N HIS A 151 -39.92 -37.52 -21.21
CA HIS A 151 -40.31 -36.83 -22.45
C HIS A 151 -41.63 -37.32 -23.08
N GLN A 152 -42.20 -38.43 -22.62
CA GLN A 152 -43.50 -38.95 -23.10
C GLN A 152 -44.72 -38.52 -22.25
N LEU A 153 -44.55 -37.76 -21.16
CA LEU A 153 -45.66 -37.42 -20.25
C LEU A 153 -45.95 -35.93 -20.05
N VAL A 154 -45.23 -35.02 -20.72
CA VAL A 154 -45.48 -33.57 -20.57
C VAL A 154 -45.47 -32.89 -21.93
N ASP A 155 -46.51 -33.17 -22.72
CA ASP A 155 -46.90 -32.35 -23.87
C ASP A 155 -47.69 -31.12 -23.37
N ILE A 156 -47.09 -30.32 -22.48
CA ILE A 156 -47.64 -29.02 -22.07
C ILE A 156 -47.19 -27.99 -23.11
N LYS A 157 -47.90 -27.99 -24.24
CA LYS A 157 -47.97 -26.86 -25.19
C LYS A 157 -48.90 -25.76 -24.64
N ILE A 158 -48.63 -25.25 -23.43
CA ILE A 158 -49.35 -24.09 -22.89
C ILE A 158 -48.31 -23.23 -22.15
N PHE A 159 -48.14 -21.97 -22.58
CA PHE A 159 -47.17 -20.94 -22.14
C PHE A 159 -45.84 -20.77 -22.90
N ALA A 160 -45.85 -20.88 -24.23
CA ALA A 160 -44.82 -20.26 -25.09
C ALA A 160 -45.36 -19.02 -25.85
N PHE A 161 -46.40 -18.36 -25.32
CA PHE A 161 -47.01 -17.19 -25.94
C PHE A 161 -46.76 -15.95 -25.06
N LEU A 162 -46.07 -14.95 -25.63
CA LEU A 162 -45.96 -13.54 -25.20
C LEU A 162 -44.92 -13.16 -24.13
N LEU A 163 -43.63 -13.43 -24.38
CA LEU A 163 -42.53 -12.62 -23.82
C LEU A 163 -41.50 -12.35 -24.93
N ASP A 164 -41.97 -11.80 -26.05
CA ASP A 164 -41.16 -11.20 -27.11
C ASP A 164 -41.20 -9.66 -27.00
N GLU A 165 -41.35 -9.14 -25.79
CA GLU A 165 -40.95 -7.75 -25.53
C GLU A 165 -39.43 -7.77 -25.48
N GLU A 166 -38.79 -7.40 -26.59
CA GLU A 166 -37.37 -7.10 -26.65
C GLU A 166 -37.05 -6.20 -25.45
N SER A 167 -36.44 -6.78 -24.41
CA SER A 167 -35.99 -6.02 -23.25
C SER A 167 -35.22 -4.83 -23.79
N PRO A 168 -35.52 -3.59 -23.36
CA PRO A 168 -34.93 -2.40 -23.93
C PRO A 168 -33.42 -2.58 -23.93
N LYS A 169 -32.84 -2.75 -25.13
CA LYS A 169 -31.40 -2.97 -25.27
C LYS A 169 -30.73 -1.75 -24.68
N GLN A 170 -30.05 -1.93 -23.56
CA GLN A 170 -29.34 -0.85 -22.90
C GLN A 170 -28.26 -0.35 -23.86
N ILE A 171 -28.50 0.83 -24.46
CA ILE A 171 -27.67 1.37 -25.54
C ILE A 171 -26.29 1.77 -25.01
N SER A 172 -26.22 2.24 -23.75
CA SER A 172 -24.96 2.60 -23.09
C SER A 172 -25.09 2.58 -21.56
N ILE A 173 -23.99 2.27 -20.89
CA ILE A 173 -23.84 2.43 -19.45
C ILE A 173 -23.40 3.88 -19.21
N LYS A 174 -24.19 4.64 -18.43
CA LYS A 174 -23.86 6.06 -18.11
C LYS A 174 -23.12 6.21 -16.79
N ALA A 175 -23.36 5.32 -15.84
CA ALA A 175 -22.76 5.33 -14.52
C ALA A 175 -22.62 3.89 -14.00
N CYS A 176 -21.65 3.70 -13.11
CA CYS A 176 -21.38 2.45 -12.43
C CYS A 176 -21.61 2.65 -10.91
N LEU A 177 -22.12 1.62 -10.23
CA LEU A 177 -22.39 1.69 -8.78
C LEU A 177 -21.11 1.92 -7.97
N ASP A 178 -20.04 1.19 -8.32
CA ASP A 178 -18.74 1.21 -7.62
C ASP A 178 -17.59 1.42 -8.60
N GLY A 179 -17.64 2.52 -9.37
CA GLY A 179 -16.56 2.88 -10.28
C GLY A 179 -16.97 3.80 -11.41
N PHE A 180 -16.31 3.61 -12.54
CA PHE A 180 -16.40 4.48 -13.70
C PHE A 180 -16.63 3.66 -14.97
N VAL A 181 -17.35 4.24 -15.92
CA VAL A 181 -17.50 3.69 -17.25
C VAL A 181 -16.25 4.02 -18.05
N ASP A 182 -15.55 2.99 -18.49
CA ASP A 182 -14.50 3.14 -19.47
C ASP A 182 -15.12 3.28 -20.87
N LEU A 183 -15.00 4.46 -21.46
CA LEU A 183 -15.53 4.77 -22.79
C LEU A 183 -14.95 3.91 -23.93
N ILE A 184 -13.77 3.30 -23.73
CA ILE A 184 -13.11 2.46 -24.74
C ILE A 184 -13.72 1.05 -24.73
N THR A 185 -13.85 0.45 -23.55
CA THR A 185 -14.35 -0.92 -23.40
C THR A 185 -15.87 -0.98 -23.24
N GLY A 186 -16.52 0.13 -22.89
CA GLY A 186 -17.93 0.20 -22.52
C GLY A 186 -18.26 -0.45 -21.17
N ASN A 187 -17.25 -0.86 -20.40
CA ASN A 187 -17.41 -1.62 -19.15
C ASN A 187 -17.22 -0.73 -17.92
N CYS A 188 -17.80 -1.18 -16.80
CA CYS A 188 -17.53 -0.60 -15.49
C CYS A 188 -16.19 -1.07 -14.95
N VAL A 189 -15.34 -0.12 -14.56
CA VAL A 189 -14.03 -0.36 -13.93
C VAL A 189 -13.96 0.33 -12.56
N PRO A 190 -13.29 -0.27 -11.55
CA PRO A 190 -13.18 0.35 -10.22
C PRO A 190 -12.22 1.55 -10.20
N ASN A 191 -11.28 1.63 -11.15
CA ASN A 191 -10.35 2.73 -11.35
C ASN A 191 -10.11 2.91 -12.86
N CYS A 192 -9.93 4.16 -13.30
CA CYS A 192 -9.66 4.50 -14.70
C CYS A 192 -8.24 4.14 -15.19
N GLY A 193 -7.34 3.78 -14.27
CA GLY A 193 -5.96 3.43 -14.60
C GLY A 193 -5.07 4.65 -14.86
N VAL A 194 -3.80 4.39 -15.19
CA VAL A 194 -2.80 5.44 -15.47
C VAL A 194 -3.19 6.23 -16.73
N GLY A 195 -2.92 7.54 -16.74
CA GLY A 195 -3.24 8.44 -17.85
C GLY A 195 -4.73 8.82 -17.97
N ARG A 196 -5.59 8.35 -17.06
CA ARG A 196 -7.03 8.67 -17.04
C ARG A 196 -7.49 8.99 -15.63
N TYR A 197 -8.55 9.78 -15.51
CA TYR A 197 -9.17 10.10 -14.24
C TYR A 197 -10.68 9.86 -14.29
N GLY A 198 -11.25 9.58 -13.11
CA GLY A 198 -12.68 9.42 -12.95
C GLY A 198 -13.38 10.77 -12.83
N ASN A 199 -14.34 11.03 -13.73
CA ASN A 199 -15.19 12.21 -13.68
C ASN A 199 -16.60 11.82 -13.25
N VAL A 200 -17.14 12.50 -12.25
CA VAL A 200 -18.49 12.28 -11.72
C VAL A 200 -19.33 13.53 -11.98
N THR A 201 -20.44 13.38 -12.70
CA THR A 201 -21.42 14.45 -12.87
C THR A 201 -22.65 14.18 -12.03
N PHE A 202 -23.16 15.23 -11.38
CA PHE A 202 -24.35 15.17 -10.55
C PHE A 202 -25.47 15.95 -11.22
N GLY A 203 -26.67 15.35 -11.31
CA GLY A 203 -27.85 16.00 -11.86
C GLY A 203 -28.53 16.93 -10.86
N TYR A 204 -29.70 17.46 -11.24
CA TYR A 204 -30.48 18.47 -10.50
C TYR A 204 -30.91 18.08 -9.07
N LYS A 205 -30.74 16.82 -8.66
CA LYS A 205 -31.08 16.33 -7.30
C LYS A 205 -29.87 15.78 -6.53
N GLY A 206 -28.65 16.06 -7.00
CA GLY A 206 -27.43 15.47 -6.43
C GLY A 206 -27.30 13.96 -6.69
N MET A 207 -28.16 13.39 -7.54
CA MET A 207 -27.99 12.01 -8.02
C MET A 207 -26.88 11.96 -9.06
N ILE A 208 -26.06 10.91 -9.01
CA ILE A 208 -25.02 10.66 -10.00
C ILE A 208 -25.69 10.48 -11.37
N GLU A 209 -25.36 11.36 -12.30
CA GLU A 209 -25.84 11.31 -13.68
C GLU A 209 -24.88 10.52 -14.56
N SER A 210 -23.57 10.67 -14.34
CA SER A 210 -22.55 9.88 -15.01
C SER A 210 -21.30 9.66 -14.15
N THR A 211 -20.65 8.51 -14.36
CA THR A 211 -19.29 8.25 -13.87
C THR A 211 -18.47 7.74 -15.03
N ILE A 212 -17.55 8.54 -15.55
CA ILE A 212 -16.82 8.22 -16.79
C ILE A 212 -15.32 8.38 -16.61
N CYS A 213 -14.54 7.54 -17.29
CA CYS A 213 -13.10 7.69 -17.36
C CYS A 213 -12.69 8.63 -18.51
N LEU A 214 -12.08 9.75 -18.16
CA LEU A 214 -11.56 10.74 -19.09
C LEU A 214 -10.04 10.72 -19.13
N GLU A 215 -9.47 11.11 -20.26
CA GLU A 215 -8.02 11.21 -20.42
C GLU A 215 -7.44 12.40 -19.67
N CYS A 216 -6.24 12.21 -19.11
CA CYS A 216 -5.46 13.28 -18.52
C CYS A 216 -4.89 14.23 -19.58
N ASP A 217 -4.37 15.39 -19.14
CA ASP A 217 -3.54 16.22 -20.02
C ASP A 217 -2.33 15.42 -20.55
N SER A 218 -1.87 15.77 -21.75
CA SER A 218 -0.74 15.11 -22.41
C SER A 218 0.55 15.12 -21.58
N SER A 219 0.71 16.07 -20.66
CA SER A 219 1.86 16.20 -19.75
C SER A 219 1.74 15.39 -18.44
N CYS A 220 0.53 14.99 -18.02
CA CYS A 220 0.34 14.23 -16.78
C CYS A 220 0.55 12.72 -17.02
N PHE A 221 1.26 12.05 -16.12
CA PHE A 221 1.30 10.58 -16.07
C PHE A 221 0.07 10.05 -15.32
N GLU A 222 -0.21 10.60 -14.14
CA GLU A 222 -1.46 10.41 -13.40
C GLU A 222 -2.09 11.77 -13.11
N CYS A 223 -3.42 11.83 -13.10
CA CYS A 223 -4.13 13.07 -12.82
C CYS A 223 -5.35 12.85 -11.92
N SER A 224 -5.66 13.89 -11.14
CA SER A 224 -6.88 13.96 -10.33
C SER A 224 -8.04 14.62 -11.08
N SER A 225 -7.72 15.42 -12.10
CA SER A 225 -8.67 16.05 -13.01
C SER A 225 -7.97 16.41 -14.31
N LYS A 226 -8.71 16.88 -15.32
CA LYS A 226 -8.17 17.31 -16.62
C LYS A 226 -6.98 18.27 -16.51
N TYR A 227 -6.96 19.15 -15.52
CA TYR A 227 -5.96 20.21 -15.37
C TYR A 227 -5.09 20.07 -14.10
N LYS A 228 -5.26 18.99 -13.32
CA LYS A 228 -4.47 18.74 -12.12
C LYS A 228 -3.83 17.37 -12.16
N CYS A 229 -2.53 17.34 -12.39
CA CYS A 229 -1.69 16.15 -12.37
C CYS A 229 -1.33 15.76 -10.94
N ILE A 230 -1.20 14.45 -10.69
CA ILE A 230 -0.63 13.88 -9.46
C ILE A 230 0.85 13.55 -9.69
N SER A 231 1.19 13.13 -10.92
CA SER A 231 2.56 12.85 -11.37
C SER A 231 2.72 13.24 -12.83
N CYS A 232 3.96 13.47 -13.26
CA CYS A 232 4.28 14.00 -14.59
C CYS A 232 4.98 12.98 -15.49
N LYS A 233 4.67 13.02 -16.80
CA LYS A 233 5.39 12.22 -17.80
C LYS A 233 6.82 12.69 -17.96
N GLN A 234 7.68 11.81 -18.48
CA GLN A 234 9.07 12.10 -18.83
C GLN A 234 9.24 13.48 -19.51
N GLY A 235 10.18 14.31 -19.03
CA GLY A 235 10.42 15.67 -19.55
C GLY A 235 9.64 16.78 -18.86
N TYR A 236 8.77 16.46 -17.89
CA TYR A 236 8.00 17.42 -17.11
C TYR A 236 8.26 17.28 -15.61
N TYR A 237 7.98 18.32 -14.82
CA TYR A 237 7.99 18.28 -13.36
C TYR A 237 6.67 18.82 -12.81
N LEU A 238 6.29 18.38 -11.61
CA LEU A 238 5.03 18.75 -10.98
C LEU A 238 5.19 20.05 -10.20
N ASN A 239 4.36 21.05 -10.49
CA ASN A 239 4.29 22.30 -9.75
C ASN A 239 2.95 22.39 -9.00
N THR A 240 2.99 22.27 -7.69
CA THR A 240 1.84 22.33 -6.78
C THR A 240 1.75 23.72 -6.13
N ARG A 241 0.60 24.00 -5.51
CA ARG A 241 0.46 25.13 -4.59
C ARG A 241 0.63 24.61 -3.17
N ASP A 242 1.00 25.49 -2.24
CA ASP A 242 1.17 25.16 -0.83
C ASP A 242 0.01 24.30 -0.28
N GLY A 243 0.35 23.09 0.16
CA GLY A 243 -0.60 22.14 0.75
C GLY A 243 -1.42 21.31 -0.24
N GLU A 244 -1.30 21.54 -1.55
CA GLU A 244 -1.97 20.73 -2.57
C GLU A 244 -1.14 19.49 -2.93
N LYS A 245 -1.83 18.34 -3.09
CA LYS A 245 -1.21 17.08 -3.55
C LYS A 245 -1.17 16.93 -5.08
N ALA A 246 -1.87 17.80 -5.80
CA ALA A 246 -1.97 17.77 -7.24
C ALA A 246 -1.68 19.17 -7.79
N GLY A 247 -1.06 19.23 -8.95
CA GLY A 247 -0.51 20.46 -9.53
C GLY A 247 -0.57 20.45 -11.05
N ILE A 248 0.26 21.27 -11.68
CA ILE A 248 0.39 21.36 -13.14
C ILE A 248 1.76 20.81 -13.51
N CYS A 249 1.81 19.96 -14.54
CA CYS A 249 3.07 19.52 -15.10
C CYS A 249 3.65 20.60 -16.01
N LEU A 250 4.90 21.00 -15.74
CA LEU A 250 5.62 22.01 -16.49
C LEU A 250 6.86 21.38 -17.12
N GLN A 251 7.20 21.82 -18.33
CA GLN A 251 8.32 21.25 -19.07
C GLN A 251 9.65 21.58 -18.39
N LYS A 252 10.52 20.57 -18.27
CA LYS A 252 11.90 20.72 -17.80
C LYS A 252 12.77 21.38 -18.86
N LEU A 253 13.73 22.20 -18.45
CA LEU A 253 14.59 22.98 -19.35
C LEU A 253 16.06 22.93 -18.93
N GLY A 254 16.96 22.68 -19.88
CA GLY A 254 18.39 22.90 -19.70
C GLY A 254 19.07 22.11 -18.58
N LYS A 255 20.15 22.69 -18.04
CA LYS A 255 20.94 22.16 -16.92
C LYS A 255 21.06 23.22 -15.82
N PHE A 256 21.20 22.79 -14.58
CA PHE A 256 21.37 23.69 -13.43
C PHE A 256 22.46 23.21 -12.48
N GLU A 257 23.27 24.14 -12.01
CA GLU A 257 24.18 23.92 -10.89
C GLU A 257 23.84 24.93 -9.78
N GLY A 258 23.72 24.44 -8.56
CA GLY A 258 23.37 25.25 -7.40
C GLY A 258 24.20 24.87 -6.18
N GLU A 259 24.29 25.81 -5.25
CA GLU A 259 24.96 25.63 -3.97
C GLU A 259 24.02 26.06 -2.85
N LEU A 260 23.97 25.26 -1.79
CA LEU A 260 23.25 25.53 -0.57
C LEU A 260 24.19 25.35 0.63
N TYR A 261 23.98 26.15 1.67
CA TYR A 261 24.79 26.14 2.88
C TYR A 261 23.92 25.75 4.07
N VAL A 262 24.49 24.98 4.99
CA VAL A 262 23.84 24.51 6.21
C VAL A 262 24.69 24.90 7.41
N GLN A 263 24.08 25.60 8.35
CA GLN A 263 24.70 25.98 9.62
C GLN A 263 23.93 25.40 10.80
N SER A 264 24.65 25.05 11.85
CA SER A 264 24.06 24.64 13.12
C SER A 264 23.80 25.89 13.95
N ASN A 265 22.55 26.35 13.98
CA ASN A 265 22.14 27.43 14.86
C ASN A 265 20.85 27.06 15.58
N ASN A 266 20.70 27.58 16.80
CA ASN A 266 19.43 27.60 17.48
C ASN A 266 18.44 28.34 16.59
N GLN A 267 17.30 27.70 16.29
CA GLN A 267 16.26 28.26 15.43
C GLN A 267 15.74 29.59 16.00
N SER A 268 16.41 30.70 15.69
CA SER A 268 15.87 32.02 15.95
C SER A 268 14.71 32.22 14.98
N SER A 269 13.50 32.15 15.52
CA SER A 269 12.27 32.31 14.76
C SER A 269 12.28 33.66 14.06
N GLY A 270 12.23 33.67 12.72
CA GLY A 270 12.02 34.88 11.92
C GLY A 270 13.16 35.25 10.96
N ILE A 271 14.31 34.58 11.00
CA ILE A 271 15.34 34.78 9.98
C ILE A 271 14.95 34.03 8.70
N LEU A 272 14.92 34.75 7.58
CA LEU A 272 14.74 34.17 6.25
C LEU A 272 15.90 33.20 5.97
N GLN A 273 15.61 31.97 5.58
CA GLN A 273 16.59 30.98 5.15
C GLN A 273 16.36 30.74 3.65
N ASP A 274 17.33 31.12 2.83
CA ASP A 274 17.31 30.87 1.38
C ASP A 274 18.36 29.83 0.95
N GLY A 275 19.24 29.43 1.88
CA GLY A 275 20.32 28.48 1.64
C GLY A 275 21.60 29.12 1.09
N SER A 276 21.64 30.43 0.90
CA SER A 276 22.87 31.15 0.56
C SER A 276 23.88 31.12 1.71
N LEU A 277 25.12 31.51 1.43
CA LEU A 277 26.16 31.65 2.45
C LEU A 277 25.76 32.61 3.58
N ASN A 278 25.03 33.68 3.26
CA ASN A 278 24.59 34.70 4.22
C ASN A 278 23.33 34.27 5.00
N TYR A 279 22.47 33.45 4.39
CA TYR A 279 21.22 32.96 4.98
C TYR A 279 21.09 31.44 4.84
N PRO A 280 22.03 30.67 5.42
CA PRO A 280 22.08 29.23 5.29
C PRO A 280 20.91 28.55 6.01
N PHE A 281 20.61 27.32 5.62
CA PHE A 281 19.61 26.50 6.29
C PHE A 281 20.08 26.04 7.66
N TYR A 282 19.15 25.90 8.61
CA TYR A 282 19.42 25.31 9.92
C TYR A 282 19.25 23.79 9.98
N SER A 283 18.87 23.18 8.86
CA SER A 283 18.61 21.74 8.80
C SER A 283 19.07 21.16 7.48
N ILE A 284 19.84 20.08 7.56
CA ILE A 284 20.25 19.28 6.39
C ILE A 284 19.00 18.81 5.62
N ILE A 285 17.93 18.42 6.33
CA ILE A 285 16.68 17.99 5.70
C ILE A 285 16.06 19.15 4.90
N GLY A 286 16.03 20.35 5.47
CA GLY A 286 15.51 21.54 4.77
C GLY A 286 16.33 21.88 3.52
N ALA A 287 17.66 21.77 3.61
CA ALA A 287 18.54 21.96 2.46
C ALA A 287 18.34 20.90 1.38
N LEU A 288 18.21 19.62 1.76
CA LEU A 288 17.88 18.54 0.82
C LEU A 288 16.53 18.79 0.15
N GLN A 289 15.51 19.19 0.92
CA GLN A 289 14.19 19.49 0.39
C GLN A 289 14.27 20.62 -0.66
N LYS A 290 14.98 21.70 -0.31
CA LYS A 290 15.17 22.82 -1.23
C LYS A 290 15.98 22.44 -2.45
N ALA A 291 16.99 21.58 -2.30
CA ALA A 291 17.80 21.12 -3.41
C ALA A 291 16.98 20.38 -4.47
N TYR A 292 16.09 19.47 -4.04
CA TYR A 292 15.16 18.81 -4.95
C TYR A 292 14.21 19.81 -5.62
N GLU A 293 13.62 20.73 -4.86
CA GLU A 293 12.73 21.76 -5.40
C GLU A 293 13.42 22.65 -6.46
N LEU A 294 14.69 23.03 -6.23
CA LEU A 294 15.51 23.80 -7.17
C LEU A 294 15.90 22.98 -8.40
N GLY A 295 16.15 21.69 -8.23
CA GLY A 295 16.56 20.79 -9.30
C GLY A 295 15.41 20.33 -10.20
N SER A 296 14.17 20.29 -9.69
CA SER A 296 12.98 19.80 -10.39
C SER A 296 12.76 20.40 -11.80
N PRO A 297 12.95 21.71 -12.04
CA PRO A 297 12.68 22.31 -13.35
C PRO A 297 13.69 21.98 -14.47
N TYR A 298 14.75 21.24 -14.18
CA TYR A 298 15.86 21.03 -15.13
C TYR A 298 15.94 19.58 -15.59
N ASN A 299 16.47 19.34 -16.79
CA ASN A 299 16.68 17.98 -17.31
C ASN A 299 17.85 17.28 -16.60
N GLN A 300 18.79 18.06 -16.09
CA GLN A 300 19.92 17.60 -15.30
C GLN A 300 20.27 18.71 -14.32
N SER A 301 20.32 18.40 -13.03
CA SER A 301 20.74 19.37 -12.02
C SER A 301 21.76 18.78 -11.07
N THR A 302 22.70 19.61 -10.61
CA THR A 302 23.70 19.26 -9.60
C THR A 302 23.64 20.29 -8.49
N ILE A 303 23.22 19.86 -7.30
CA ILE A 303 23.15 20.75 -6.13
C ILE A 303 24.20 20.31 -5.12
N ARG A 304 25.07 21.24 -4.76
CA ARG A 304 26.08 21.07 -3.71
C ARG A 304 25.51 21.62 -2.41
N ILE A 305 25.52 20.83 -1.36
CA ILE A 305 25.08 21.23 -0.02
C ILE A 305 26.32 21.20 0.88
N TYR A 306 26.71 22.37 1.37
CA TYR A 306 27.90 22.56 2.19
C TYR A 306 27.55 22.74 3.66
N LEU A 307 28.18 21.94 4.52
CA LEU A 307 28.10 22.05 5.97
C LEU A 307 29.31 22.83 6.49
N PHE A 308 29.08 23.76 7.41
CA PHE A 308 30.18 24.42 8.14
C PHE A 308 30.83 23.44 9.10
N SER A 309 32.11 23.15 8.91
CA SER A 309 32.79 22.07 9.64
C SER A 309 33.04 22.37 11.12
N ASN A 310 33.16 23.66 11.45
CA ASN A 310 33.36 24.19 12.80
C ASN A 310 32.08 24.20 13.65
N GLN A 311 31.02 23.53 13.19
CA GLN A 311 29.72 23.50 13.84
C GLN A 311 29.20 22.07 13.96
N THR A 312 28.31 21.87 14.93
CA THR A 312 27.74 20.56 15.25
C THR A 312 26.37 20.39 14.61
N HIS A 313 26.31 19.58 13.57
CA HIS A 313 25.08 19.36 12.82
C HIS A 313 24.27 18.19 13.36
N SER A 314 22.96 18.27 13.21
CA SER A 314 22.07 17.15 13.53
C SER A 314 20.86 17.09 12.59
N MET A 315 20.30 15.90 12.51
CA MET A 315 19.07 15.60 11.79
C MET A 315 18.03 15.17 12.83
N LEU A 316 17.17 16.11 13.24
CA LEU A 316 16.22 15.93 14.34
C LEU A 316 14.83 15.50 13.87
N ARG A 317 14.20 14.60 14.64
CA ARG A 317 12.87 14.04 14.36
C ARG A 317 11.75 15.07 14.41
N TYR A 318 11.80 16.00 15.36
CA TYR A 318 10.71 16.92 15.67
C TYR A 318 10.80 18.26 14.97
N ASN A 319 11.53 18.34 13.84
CA ASN A 319 11.43 19.51 12.98
C ASN A 319 10.06 19.48 12.27
N SER A 320 9.03 19.90 13.00
CA SER A 320 7.60 19.76 12.71
C SER A 320 7.10 20.56 11.49
N LYS A 321 8.01 21.23 10.78
CA LYS A 321 7.72 22.07 9.63
C LYS A 321 8.46 21.59 8.38
N MET A 322 8.54 20.28 8.15
CA MET A 322 8.86 19.78 6.82
C MET A 322 7.76 20.26 5.88
N LYS A 323 8.04 21.32 5.13
CA LYS A 323 7.10 21.85 4.13
C LYS A 323 6.91 20.77 3.07
N ILE A 324 5.67 20.67 2.59
CA ILE A 324 5.38 19.89 1.39
C ILE A 324 6.08 20.60 0.23
N PHE A 325 6.77 19.84 -0.61
CA PHE A 325 7.43 20.37 -1.80
C PHE A 325 6.43 21.08 -2.71
N GLU A 326 6.67 22.34 -3.05
CA GLU A 326 5.91 23.04 -4.10
C GLU A 326 6.25 22.49 -5.49
N LYS A 327 7.48 21.98 -5.68
CA LYS A 327 7.95 21.42 -6.94
C LYS A 327 8.47 20.02 -6.73
N PHE A 328 7.84 19.05 -7.38
CA PHE A 328 8.19 17.65 -7.28
C PHE A 328 8.69 17.12 -8.62
N ASP A 329 9.68 16.23 -8.56
CA ASP A 329 10.29 15.60 -9.72
C ASP A 329 10.26 14.08 -9.58
N ASP A 330 9.20 13.47 -10.12
CA ASP A 330 9.03 12.02 -10.18
C ASP A 330 10.18 11.32 -10.96
N GLN A 331 10.93 12.08 -11.78
CA GLN A 331 11.97 11.55 -12.68
C GLN A 331 13.35 11.61 -12.04
N GLN A 332 13.46 12.27 -10.89
CA GLN A 332 14.65 12.34 -10.05
C GLN A 332 15.91 12.78 -10.78
N THR A 333 15.84 13.84 -11.58
CA THR A 333 16.98 14.32 -12.41
C THR A 333 18.05 15.10 -11.63
N THR A 334 17.91 15.16 -10.30
CA THR A 334 18.76 15.96 -9.41
C THR A 334 19.85 15.10 -8.79
N MET A 335 21.11 15.51 -8.98
CA MET A 335 22.27 14.96 -8.28
C MET A 335 22.59 15.83 -7.07
N ILE A 336 22.68 15.20 -5.90
CA ILE A 336 23.05 15.87 -4.65
C ILE A 336 24.50 15.55 -4.30
N ILE A 337 25.28 16.57 -3.99
CA ILE A 337 26.61 16.44 -3.41
C ILE A 337 26.59 17.08 -2.02
N LEU A 338 26.71 16.28 -0.98
CA LEU A 338 26.77 16.73 0.40
C LEU A 338 28.23 16.71 0.87
N ASP A 339 28.76 17.86 1.26
CA ASP A 339 30.17 18.04 1.62
C ASP A 339 30.34 19.09 2.73
N THR A 340 31.56 19.30 3.20
CA THR A 340 31.91 20.41 4.10
C THR A 340 32.58 21.54 3.32
N VAL A 341 32.39 22.79 3.79
CA VAL A 341 32.89 24.01 3.12
C VAL A 341 34.40 23.95 2.88
N ASP A 342 35.14 23.35 3.80
CA ASP A 342 36.60 23.31 3.86
C ASP A 342 37.18 21.89 3.68
N SER A 343 36.35 20.92 3.31
CA SER A 343 36.72 19.51 3.22
C SER A 343 37.25 18.90 4.53
N ILE A 344 37.04 19.57 5.67
CA ILE A 344 37.34 19.00 6.99
C ILE A 344 36.18 18.07 7.37
N PRO A 345 36.46 16.83 7.80
CA PRO A 345 35.38 15.95 8.19
C PRO A 345 34.56 16.43 9.38
N THR A 346 33.24 16.29 9.29
CA THR A 346 32.30 16.72 10.32
C THR A 346 31.33 15.62 10.71
N LYS A 347 31.07 15.51 12.02
CA LYS A 347 30.08 14.60 12.57
C LYS A 347 28.68 15.23 12.46
N VAL A 348 27.71 14.44 12.01
CA VAL A 348 26.28 14.78 11.97
C VAL A 348 25.53 13.81 12.89
N TYR A 349 24.87 14.32 13.93
CA TYR A 349 24.03 13.48 14.79
C TYR A 349 22.72 13.12 14.09
N TYR A 350 22.61 11.86 13.67
CA TYR A 350 21.43 11.33 13.00
C TYR A 350 20.42 10.81 14.02
N LYS A 351 19.37 11.59 14.29
CA LYS A 351 18.32 11.27 15.26
C LYS A 351 16.95 10.98 14.60
N LEU A 352 16.93 10.74 13.28
CA LEU A 352 15.70 10.51 12.50
C LEU A 352 15.20 9.06 12.49
N ARG A 353 15.96 8.10 13.03
CA ARG A 353 15.65 6.66 12.95
C ARG A 353 15.41 6.23 11.49
N ASP A 354 14.46 5.32 11.28
CA ASP A 354 14.05 4.80 9.97
C ASP A 354 13.06 5.72 9.24
N LYS A 355 12.78 6.92 9.76
CA LYS A 355 11.76 7.80 9.18
C LYS A 355 12.26 8.59 7.97
N PHE A 356 13.57 8.78 7.88
CA PHE A 356 14.17 9.50 6.77
C PHE A 356 14.99 8.55 5.93
N LYS A 357 14.81 8.69 4.63
CA LYS A 357 15.59 7.98 3.63
C LYS A 357 16.20 9.01 2.72
N PHE A 358 17.49 8.87 2.46
CA PHE A 358 18.14 9.64 1.42
C PHE A 358 17.63 9.13 0.07
N GLN A 359 16.84 9.94 -0.61
CA GLN A 359 16.50 9.67 -2.00
C GLN A 359 17.77 9.76 -2.84
N VAL A 360 18.05 8.71 -3.61
CA VAL A 360 19.14 8.68 -4.57
C VAL A 360 18.52 8.83 -5.94
N GLY A 361 18.38 10.10 -6.37
CA GLY A 361 17.92 10.44 -7.71
C GLY A 361 19.01 10.20 -8.75
N ALA A 362 19.35 11.22 -9.55
CA ALA A 362 20.45 11.11 -10.52
C ALA A 362 21.79 10.75 -9.85
N GLY A 363 21.95 11.14 -8.59
CA GLY A 363 22.99 10.60 -7.73
C GLY A 363 23.03 11.28 -6.36
N LEU A 364 23.72 10.64 -5.44
CA LEU A 364 24.03 11.14 -4.11
C LEU A 364 25.51 10.88 -3.83
N ILE A 365 26.26 11.96 -3.62
CA ILE A 365 27.66 11.91 -3.21
C ILE A 365 27.74 12.51 -1.82
N ILE A 366 28.28 11.78 -0.86
CA ILE A 366 28.52 12.26 0.51
C ILE A 366 30.02 12.24 0.76
N ARG A 367 30.57 13.38 1.15
CA ARG A 367 32.00 13.59 1.41
C ARG A 367 32.18 14.23 2.77
N ASN A 368 33.27 13.88 3.45
CA ASN A 368 33.70 14.57 4.67
C ASN A 368 32.61 14.66 5.76
N ILE A 369 31.65 13.73 5.76
CA ILE A 369 30.52 13.72 6.68
C ILE A 369 30.39 12.34 7.29
N MET A 370 30.29 12.32 8.61
CA MET A 370 30.13 11.12 9.41
C MET A 370 28.79 11.18 10.15
N PHE A 371 27.85 10.31 9.78
CA PHE A 371 26.58 10.20 10.49
C PHE A 371 26.73 9.35 11.76
N ASP A 372 26.47 9.96 12.91
CA ASP A 372 26.38 9.27 14.20
C ASP A 372 24.91 8.93 14.46
N ALA A 373 24.54 7.68 14.19
CA ALA A 373 23.18 7.18 14.29
C ALA A 373 22.89 6.48 15.64
N THR A 374 23.74 6.64 16.66
CA THR A 374 23.60 5.94 17.95
C THR A 374 22.24 6.19 18.59
N ASP A 375 21.78 7.45 18.61
CA ASP A 375 20.47 7.85 19.15
C ASP A 375 19.29 7.32 18.33
N SER A 376 19.53 6.98 17.06
CA SER A 376 18.48 6.45 16.18
C SER A 376 18.12 5.00 16.46
N ILE A 377 18.95 4.26 17.22
CA ILE A 377 18.73 2.85 17.56
C ILE A 377 17.64 2.69 18.65
N ILE A 378 17.40 3.72 19.46
CA ILE A 378 16.41 3.66 20.54
C ILE A 378 15.00 3.76 19.93
N ASP A 379 14.18 2.70 19.92
CA ASP A 379 12.81 2.73 19.35
C ASP A 379 11.68 2.36 20.33
N ILE A 380 10.63 3.17 20.35
CA ILE A 380 9.38 2.93 21.10
C ILE A 380 8.76 1.60 20.69
N ARG A 381 8.80 1.26 19.38
CA ARG A 381 8.25 0.00 18.87
C ARG A 381 9.05 -1.22 19.31
N GLY A 382 10.31 -1.02 19.68
CA GLY A 382 11.12 -2.06 20.32
C GLY A 382 10.75 -2.31 21.79
N GLY A 383 9.82 -1.53 22.36
CA GLY A 383 9.56 -1.51 23.81
C GLY A 383 10.60 -0.71 24.60
N ASN A 384 11.52 -0.03 23.91
CA ASN A 384 12.72 0.58 24.48
C ASN A 384 12.49 1.98 25.05
N ILE A 385 11.34 2.57 24.75
CA ILE A 385 10.99 3.94 25.15
C ILE A 385 9.55 3.93 25.65
N ASP A 386 9.38 4.44 26.86
CA ASP A 386 8.07 4.78 27.39
C ASP A 386 7.64 6.14 26.84
N LEU A 387 6.65 6.14 25.94
CA LEU A 387 6.06 7.35 25.37
C LEU A 387 5.52 8.30 26.44
N SER A 388 5.06 7.79 27.58
CA SER A 388 4.57 8.64 28.67
C SER A 388 5.68 9.39 29.39
N SER A 389 6.93 8.93 29.22
CA SER A 389 8.12 9.53 29.80
C SER A 389 8.86 10.45 28.82
N ILE A 390 8.35 10.70 27.61
CA ILE A 390 9.08 11.48 26.59
C ILE A 390 9.37 12.93 27.00
N GLU A 391 8.57 13.47 27.91
CA GLU A 391 8.77 14.81 28.50
C GLU A 391 9.70 14.78 29.71
N SER A 392 10.12 13.60 30.17
CA SER A 392 11.03 13.46 31.30
C SER A 392 12.42 13.97 30.93
N GLN A 393 13.15 14.42 31.95
CA GLN A 393 14.51 14.93 31.80
C GLN A 393 15.46 13.90 31.14
N GLU A 394 15.17 12.60 31.25
CA GLU A 394 15.95 11.54 30.63
C GLU A 394 15.85 11.52 29.09
N TYR A 395 14.75 12.03 28.51
CA TYR A 395 14.52 12.05 27.06
C TYR A 395 14.84 13.40 26.41
N GLN A 396 15.03 14.47 27.20
CA GLN A 396 15.37 15.79 26.69
C GLN A 396 16.68 15.80 25.87
N CYS A 397 17.63 14.92 26.20
CA CYS A 397 18.86 14.73 25.42
C CYS A 397 18.61 14.33 23.94
N LEU A 398 17.48 13.68 23.63
CA LEU A 398 17.14 13.29 22.26
C LEU A 398 16.68 14.48 21.42
N GLU A 399 16.30 15.58 22.07
CA GLU A 399 15.94 16.84 21.42
C GLU A 399 17.15 17.78 21.26
N ASP A 400 18.22 17.56 22.02
CA ASP A 400 19.46 18.32 21.87
C ASP A 400 20.07 18.09 20.48
N PHE A 401 20.34 19.18 19.77
CA PHE A 401 20.96 19.16 18.45
C PHE A 401 22.49 19.12 18.51
N SER A 402 23.06 19.47 19.67
CA SER A 402 24.49 19.70 19.86
C SER A 402 25.26 18.51 20.42
N SER A 403 24.57 17.46 20.86
CA SER A 403 25.18 16.25 21.40
C SER A 403 24.36 15.01 21.07
N SER A 404 24.99 13.82 21.12
CA SER A 404 24.27 12.56 21.13
C SER A 404 23.85 12.21 22.56
N CYS A 405 22.65 11.67 22.73
CA CYS A 405 22.19 11.22 24.04
C CYS A 405 22.90 9.93 24.47
N CYS A 406 23.08 9.03 23.52
CA CYS A 406 23.85 7.80 23.66
C CYS A 406 25.17 7.93 22.89
N GLN A 407 26.20 7.30 23.42
CA GLN A 407 27.52 7.23 22.79
C GLN A 407 27.91 5.77 22.64
N SER A 408 28.46 5.42 21.48
CA SER A 408 29.07 4.12 21.28
C SER A 408 30.56 4.22 21.62
N GLU A 409 31.00 3.43 22.60
CA GLU A 409 32.40 3.32 22.98
C GLU A 409 32.87 1.88 22.74
N TYR A 410 34.08 1.70 22.21
CA TYR A 410 34.66 0.37 22.06
C TYR A 410 35.29 -0.07 23.37
N ASP A 411 34.72 -1.09 23.99
CA ASP A 411 35.30 -1.74 25.16
C ASP A 411 36.40 -2.71 24.70
N PHE A 412 37.65 -2.35 24.98
CA PHE A 412 38.82 -3.14 24.59
C PHE A 412 38.91 -4.48 25.31
N ASP A 413 38.43 -4.58 26.55
CA ASP A 413 38.49 -5.81 27.35
C ASP A 413 37.47 -6.82 26.81
N MET A 414 36.26 -6.35 26.51
CA MET A 414 35.18 -7.17 25.97
C MET A 414 35.23 -7.32 24.45
N LYS A 415 36.12 -6.58 23.76
CA LYS A 415 36.24 -6.49 22.30
C LYS A 415 34.91 -6.21 21.61
N ARG A 416 34.08 -5.35 22.19
CA ARG A 416 32.74 -5.02 21.68
C ARG A 416 32.43 -3.54 21.88
N TYR A 417 31.59 -3.01 21.00
CA TYR A 417 30.99 -1.70 21.24
C TYR A 417 29.95 -1.79 22.36
N THR A 418 30.07 -0.92 23.35
CA THR A 418 29.07 -0.68 24.38
C THR A 418 28.37 0.65 24.11
N ILE A 419 27.11 0.76 24.51
CA ILE A 419 26.37 2.02 24.42
C ILE A 419 26.33 2.61 25.84
N ILE A 420 26.89 3.80 25.97
CA ILE A 420 26.95 4.57 27.22
C ILE A 420 25.98 5.75 27.09
N GLY A 421 25.37 6.13 28.21
CA GLY A 421 24.44 7.25 28.29
C GLY A 421 23.47 7.06 29.46
N PRO A 422 22.39 7.86 29.49
CA PRO A 422 21.31 7.70 30.47
C PRO A 422 20.72 6.27 30.45
N SER A 423 19.91 5.95 31.47
CA SER A 423 19.23 4.65 31.64
C SER A 423 18.55 4.15 30.35
N ILE A 424 17.98 5.06 29.56
CA ILE A 424 17.34 4.77 28.26
C ILE A 424 18.30 4.17 27.21
N CYS A 425 19.59 4.48 27.28
CA CYS A 425 20.63 3.93 26.39
C CYS A 425 21.02 2.50 26.79
N GLN A 426 20.83 2.14 28.07
CA GLN A 426 21.29 0.87 28.65
C GLN A 426 20.18 -0.20 28.69
N ASN A 427 18.91 0.22 28.76
CA ASN A 427 17.77 -0.64 29.10
C ASN A 427 17.42 -1.78 28.12
N ASN A 428 18.09 -1.93 26.97
CA ASN A 428 17.61 -2.81 25.89
C ASN A 428 18.56 -3.93 25.43
N PHE A 429 19.66 -4.15 26.14
CA PHE A 429 20.51 -5.33 25.89
C PHE A 429 20.43 -6.38 27.00
N LEU A 430 19.60 -6.17 28.03
CA LEU A 430 19.64 -6.93 29.28
C LEU A 430 18.29 -7.55 29.71
N ASN A 431 17.36 -7.82 28.78
CA ASN A 431 16.48 -8.96 29.01
C ASN A 431 17.27 -10.23 28.64
N ASN A 432 18.03 -10.66 29.65
CA ASN A 432 18.89 -11.84 29.68
C ASN A 432 18.08 -13.13 29.52
N ASP A 433 17.47 -13.37 28.35
CA ASP A 433 17.23 -14.76 27.95
C ASP A 433 18.57 -15.32 27.49
N VAL A 434 19.33 -15.79 28.49
CA VAL A 434 20.71 -16.32 28.46
C VAL A 434 20.92 -17.48 27.46
N ASN A 435 19.87 -17.92 26.76
CA ASN A 435 19.94 -19.05 25.82
C ASN A 435 20.04 -18.66 24.34
N ASP A 436 19.88 -17.39 23.96
CA ASP A 436 20.01 -16.97 22.55
C ASP A 436 21.40 -16.41 22.23
N GLN A 437 22.42 -17.25 22.37
CA GLN A 437 23.77 -16.97 21.85
C GLN A 437 23.84 -16.89 20.30
N LEU A 438 22.71 -16.96 19.60
CA LEU A 438 22.61 -16.77 18.14
C LEU A 438 22.09 -15.39 17.72
N GLU A 439 21.62 -14.53 18.63
CA GLU A 439 20.98 -13.25 18.24
C GLU A 439 21.96 -12.11 17.91
N GLN A 440 23.26 -12.25 18.19
CA GLN A 440 24.25 -11.29 17.69
C GLN A 440 24.41 -11.31 16.15
N GLN A 441 23.86 -12.33 15.48
CA GLN A 441 23.78 -12.44 14.03
C GLN A 441 22.50 -11.82 13.42
N ASP A 442 21.52 -11.40 14.24
CA ASP A 442 20.17 -11.07 13.77
C ASP A 442 19.84 -9.57 13.63
N CYS A 443 20.86 -8.73 13.44
CA CYS A 443 20.63 -7.45 12.73
C CYS A 443 20.17 -7.67 11.28
N THR A 444 20.29 -8.88 10.74
CA THR A 444 19.80 -9.27 9.41
C THR A 444 18.34 -9.74 9.40
N LYS A 445 17.78 -10.19 10.53
CA LYS A 445 16.41 -10.73 10.58
C LYS A 445 15.34 -9.82 11.17
N ARG A 446 15.68 -8.65 11.72
CA ARG A 446 14.65 -7.63 12.00
C ARG A 446 14.15 -7.06 10.66
N GLN A 447 13.18 -7.76 10.06
CA GLN A 447 12.53 -7.55 8.75
C GLN A 447 11.85 -6.17 8.56
N GLY A 448 12.21 -5.13 9.32
CA GLY A 448 11.50 -3.85 9.34
C GLY A 448 12.37 -2.60 9.29
N PHE A 449 13.70 -2.71 9.32
CA PHE A 449 14.55 -1.54 9.12
C PHE A 449 14.62 -1.22 7.62
N GLY A 450 13.92 -0.17 7.22
CA GLY A 450 13.97 0.33 5.85
C GLY A 450 15.39 0.75 5.46
N SER A 451 15.69 0.73 4.16
CA SER A 451 17.00 1.16 3.67
C SER A 451 17.26 2.65 3.99
N PHE A 452 18.48 2.97 4.45
CA PHE A 452 18.91 4.35 4.73
C PHE A 452 19.00 5.19 3.44
N PHE A 453 19.33 4.54 2.34
CA PHE A 453 19.30 5.07 0.98
C PHE A 453 18.17 4.42 0.21
N GLU A 454 17.39 5.21 -0.52
CA GLU A 454 16.29 4.75 -1.36
C GLU A 454 16.55 5.19 -2.79
N PHE A 455 16.81 4.21 -3.66
CA PHE A 455 16.88 4.44 -5.10
C PHE A 455 15.46 4.55 -5.62
N ASP A 456 14.98 5.78 -5.75
CA ASP A 456 13.63 6.08 -6.25
C ASP A 456 13.66 6.23 -7.77
N VAL A 457 13.91 5.14 -8.49
CA VAL A 457 13.92 5.18 -9.96
C VAL A 457 12.51 4.88 -10.46
N GLY A 458 11.73 5.93 -10.69
CA GLY A 458 10.38 5.83 -11.25
C GLY A 458 10.38 5.26 -12.68
N LEU A 459 9.23 4.70 -13.10
CA LEU A 459 9.03 4.17 -14.46
C LEU A 459 9.25 5.23 -15.55
N GLU A 460 9.04 6.50 -15.22
CA GLU A 460 9.18 7.65 -16.12
C GLU A 460 10.55 8.34 -16.01
N THR A 461 11.58 7.65 -15.49
CA THR A 461 12.90 8.25 -15.26
C THR A 461 13.53 8.84 -16.52
N MET A 462 14.19 9.99 -16.39
CA MET A 462 14.98 10.65 -17.45
C MET A 462 16.47 10.32 -17.40
N LEU A 463 16.89 9.46 -16.48
CA LEU A 463 18.31 9.20 -16.26
C LEU A 463 18.91 8.46 -17.46
N SER A 464 19.89 9.09 -18.11
CA SER A 464 20.67 8.47 -19.20
C SER A 464 21.71 7.46 -18.70
N SER A 465 21.91 7.38 -17.39
CA SER A 465 22.86 6.50 -16.72
C SER A 465 22.29 6.05 -15.38
N PRO A 466 22.73 4.90 -14.85
CA PRO A 466 22.30 4.45 -13.52
C PRO A 466 22.57 5.51 -12.44
N PRO A 467 21.70 5.61 -11.43
CA PRO A 467 21.88 6.52 -10.30
C PRO A 467 23.17 6.17 -9.54
N ILE A 468 23.92 7.20 -9.13
CA ILE A 468 25.22 7.02 -8.45
C ILE A 468 25.05 7.25 -6.96
N LEU A 469 25.40 6.27 -6.12
CA LEU A 469 25.62 6.49 -4.69
C LEU A 469 27.12 6.39 -4.41
N LYS A 470 27.72 7.46 -3.89
CA LYS A 470 29.15 7.49 -3.55
C LYS A 470 29.36 8.04 -2.15
N LEU A 471 30.00 7.24 -1.30
CA LEU A 471 30.37 7.63 0.07
C LEU A 471 31.89 7.75 0.12
N GLU A 472 32.40 8.97 0.28
CA GLU A 472 33.84 9.26 0.40
C GLU A 472 34.13 9.65 1.85
N VAL A 473 34.62 8.68 2.61
CA VAL A 473 35.10 8.92 3.98
C VAL A 473 36.59 9.22 3.91
N ASN A 474 37.02 10.31 4.54
CA ASN A 474 38.44 10.62 4.68
C ASN A 474 39.13 9.43 5.40
N PRO A 475 40.20 8.85 4.83
CA PRO A 475 40.86 7.67 5.38
C PRO A 475 41.36 7.83 6.83
N GLN A 476 41.53 9.06 7.33
CA GLN A 476 41.88 9.28 8.74
C GLN A 476 40.77 8.89 9.72
N ILE A 477 39.51 8.83 9.28
CA ILE A 477 38.33 8.47 10.11
C ILE A 477 37.98 6.99 10.00
N ILE A 478 38.46 6.32 8.95
CA ILE A 478 38.19 4.91 8.64
C ILE A 478 38.61 3.99 9.81
N ASN A 479 39.61 4.38 10.59
CA ASN A 479 40.08 3.58 11.73
C ASN A 479 39.04 3.39 12.86
N HIS A 480 37.96 4.18 12.92
CA HIS A 480 36.91 4.01 13.94
C HIS A 480 35.59 3.38 13.44
N ILE A 481 35.35 3.32 12.13
CA ILE A 481 34.03 2.95 11.58
C ILE A 481 34.03 1.58 10.88
N LEU A 482 35.17 1.15 10.34
CA LEU A 482 35.17 0.09 9.32
C LEU A 482 35.35 -1.35 9.80
N GLU A 483 35.44 -1.62 11.10
CA GLU A 483 35.54 -3.02 11.58
C GLU A 483 34.20 -3.74 11.75
N SER A 484 33.03 -3.09 11.62
CA SER A 484 31.77 -3.83 11.78
C SER A 484 30.94 -4.06 10.51
N ARG A 485 30.64 -3.09 9.62
CA ARG A 485 29.54 -3.30 8.64
C ARG A 485 29.56 -2.56 7.29
N VAL A 486 30.64 -1.91 6.87
CA VAL A 486 30.62 -1.11 5.61
C VAL A 486 31.40 -1.75 4.45
N GLN A 487 32.20 -2.80 4.67
CA GLN A 487 32.94 -3.46 3.59
C GLN A 487 32.04 -4.15 2.53
N GLU A 488 30.77 -4.44 2.82
CA GLU A 488 29.80 -4.99 1.83
C GLU A 488 29.04 -3.92 1.03
N LEU A 489 29.10 -2.64 1.39
CA LEU A 489 28.39 -1.56 0.68
C LEU A 489 29.21 -0.89 -0.43
N LEU A 490 30.48 -1.28 -0.61
CA LEU A 490 31.33 -0.90 -1.75
C LEU A 490 31.09 -1.79 -2.98
N ILE A 491 29.90 -2.38 -3.11
CA ILE A 491 29.49 -3.09 -4.32
C ILE A 491 28.89 -2.06 -5.27
N GLN A 492 29.63 -1.72 -6.32
CA GLN A 492 29.05 -1.19 -7.55
C GLN A 492 27.93 -2.14 -7.95
N PHE A 493 26.68 -1.68 -7.93
CA PHE A 493 25.57 -2.40 -8.55
C PHE A 493 25.59 -2.07 -10.05
N PRO A 494 26.07 -2.95 -10.95
CA PRO A 494 25.72 -2.84 -12.35
C PRO A 494 24.25 -3.25 -12.46
N PHE A 495 23.34 -2.29 -12.49
CA PHE A 495 22.02 -2.54 -13.05
C PHE A 495 22.21 -2.76 -14.55
N ILE A 496 22.15 -4.03 -14.97
CA ILE A 496 21.99 -4.41 -16.37
C ILE A 496 20.49 -4.32 -16.63
N TYR A 497 20.09 -3.39 -17.51
CA TYR A 497 18.73 -3.29 -18.05
C TYR A 497 18.39 -4.49 -18.93
#